data_AF-A0A086MSP0-F1
#
_entry.id   AF-A0A086MSP0-F1
#
_cell.length_a   1.000
_cell.length_b   1.000
_cell.length_c   1.000
_cell.angle_alpha   90.00
_cell.angle_beta   90.00
_cell.angle_gamma   90.00
#
_symmetry.space_group_name_H-M   'P 1'
#
loop_
_entity.id
_entity.type
_entity.pdbx_description
1 polymer ?
#
loop_
_entity_poly.entity_id
_entity_poly.type
_entity_poly.pdbx_seq_one_letter_code
_entity_poly.pdbx_strand_id
1 'polypeptide(L)'
;MGRLIQEVPTADDKRPLDAPDGVTVSWVVRRDGARVPGAAALDEVLRLTSVSPTGYAFVVGESTLATEGRKHLHRLRLPKGRITFS
;
A
#
# COMPACT_ATOMS: atom_id res chain seq x y z
N MET A 1 -5.76 -0.92 13.85
CA MET A 1 -6.48 -0.21 12.77
C MET A 1 -5.93 -0.64 11.44
N GLY A 2 -6.80 -0.89 10.46
CA GLY A 2 -6.42 -1.30 9.11
C GLY A 2 -6.10 -0.09 8.23
N ARG A 3 -5.47 -0.34 7.08
CA ARG A 3 -5.18 0.72 6.11
C ARG A 3 -5.27 0.16 4.69
N LEU A 4 -5.85 0.96 3.80
CA LEU A 4 -5.80 0.78 2.36
C LEU A 4 -5.02 1.94 1.76
N ILE A 5 -4.01 1.63 0.93
CA ILE A 5 -3.29 2.62 0.13
C ILE A 5 -3.53 2.25 -1.33
N GLN A 6 -4.24 3.11 -2.06
CA GLN A 6 -4.57 2.88 -3.47
C GLN A 6 -4.04 4.03 -4.31
N GLU A 7 -3.08 3.74 -5.19
CA GLU A 7 -2.65 4.70 -6.21
C GLU A 7 -3.65 4.72 -7.36
N VAL A 8 -3.94 5.91 -7.87
CA VAL A 8 -4.73 6.13 -9.08
C VAL A 8 -4.05 7.15 -10.01
N PRO A 9 -4.22 7.04 -11.34
CA PRO A 9 -3.62 7.98 -12.29
C PRO A 9 -4.09 9.42 -12.07
N THR A 10 -5.40 9.62 -11.88
CA THR A 10 -6.00 10.95 -11.71
C THR A 10 -6.91 11.01 -10.49
N ALA A 11 -7.30 12.22 -10.09
CA ALA A 11 -8.25 12.38 -8.99
C ALA A 11 -9.64 11.84 -9.31
N ASP A 12 -10.02 11.83 -10.60
CA ASP A 12 -11.34 11.38 -11.08
C ASP A 12 -11.49 9.86 -11.05
N ASP A 13 -10.37 9.14 -10.94
CA ASP A 13 -10.35 7.68 -10.82
C ASP A 13 -10.69 7.19 -9.39
N LYS A 14 -10.78 8.10 -8.41
CA LYS A 14 -11.22 7.74 -7.06
C LYS A 14 -12.67 7.27 -7.11
N ARG A 15 -12.94 6.14 -6.46
CA ARG A 15 -14.29 5.58 -6.36
C ARG A 15 -14.80 5.66 -4.93
N PRO A 16 -16.11 5.85 -4.71
CA PRO A 16 -16.71 5.60 -3.41
C PRO A 16 -16.34 4.19 -2.96
N LEU A 17 -15.80 4.08 -1.75
CA LEU A 17 -15.41 2.82 -1.16
C LEU A 17 -15.99 2.74 0.23
N ASP A 18 -16.84 1.74 0.45
CA ASP A 18 -17.37 1.42 1.77
C ASP A 18 -16.34 0.58 2.53
N ALA A 19 -15.47 1.27 3.27
CA ALA A 19 -14.40 0.64 4.03
C ALA A 19 -14.92 0.18 5.40
N PRO A 20 -14.53 -1.02 5.88
CA PRO A 20 -14.88 -1.46 7.22
C PRO A 20 -14.43 -0.48 8.31
N ASP A 21 -15.13 -0.49 9.44
CA ASP A 21 -14.75 0.31 10.60
C ASP A 21 -13.29 0.11 11.01
N GLY A 22 -12.61 1.22 11.29
CA GLY A 22 -11.20 1.22 11.68
C GLY A 22 -10.22 0.97 10.53
N VAL A 23 -10.67 1.00 9.26
CA VAL A 23 -9.80 1.04 8.06
C VAL A 23 -9.67 2.47 7.55
N THR A 24 -8.45 3.00 7.51
CA THR A 24 -8.17 4.29 6.86
C THR A 24 -7.87 4.09 5.39
N VAL A 25 -8.60 4.77 4.50
CA VAL A 25 -8.37 4.74 3.05
C VAL A 25 -7.53 5.95 2.62
N SER A 26 -6.37 5.68 2.03
CA SER A 26 -5.46 6.68 1.45
C SER A 26 -5.45 6.54 -0.07
N TRP A 27 -6.12 7.46 -0.75
CA TRP A 27 -6.06 7.59 -2.21
C TRP A 27 -4.85 8.43 -2.61
N VAL A 28 -3.89 7.80 -3.31
CA VAL A 28 -2.67 8.46 -3.79
C VAL A 28 -2.86 8.79 -5.27
N VAL A 29 -3.03 10.06 -5.61
CA VAL A 29 -3.05 10.47 -7.02
C VAL A 29 -1.62 10.60 -7.50
N ARG A 30 -1.30 10.01 -8.65
CA ARG A 30 0.04 10.10 -9.24
C ARG A 30 0.38 11.56 -9.51
N ARG A 31 1.44 12.05 -8.86
CA ARG A 31 2.03 13.36 -9.17
C ARG A 31 2.99 13.16 -10.34
N ASP A 32 2.79 13.93 -11.39
CA ASP A 32 3.56 13.92 -12.64
C ASP A 32 3.52 12.57 -13.37
N GLY A 33 2.86 12.55 -14.52
CA GLY A 33 2.64 11.34 -15.33
C GLY A 33 3.92 10.60 -15.79
N ALA A 34 5.10 11.18 -15.54
CA ALA A 34 6.41 10.58 -15.81
C ALA A 34 6.91 9.62 -14.71
N ARG A 35 6.32 9.61 -13.50
CA ARG A 35 6.77 8.69 -12.44
C ARG A 35 6.24 7.28 -12.68
N VAL A 36 7.09 6.28 -12.42
CA VAL A 36 6.74 4.85 -12.52
C VAL A 36 5.49 4.57 -11.65
N PRO A 37 4.47 3.87 -12.20
CA PRO A 37 3.31 3.45 -11.43
C PRO A 37 3.68 2.80 -10.10
N GLY A 38 2.95 3.13 -9.04
CA GLY A 38 3.16 2.53 -7.71
C GLY A 38 4.29 3.16 -6.88
N ALA A 39 5.11 4.06 -7.45
CA ALA A 39 6.16 4.73 -6.69
C ALA A 39 5.59 5.63 -5.58
N ALA A 40 4.46 6.29 -5.81
CA ALA A 40 3.84 7.15 -4.80
C ALA A 40 3.13 6.32 -3.73
N ALA A 41 2.48 5.20 -4.10
CA ALA A 41 2.00 4.23 -3.12
C ALA A 41 3.13 3.62 -2.28
N LEU A 42 4.27 3.30 -2.91
CA LEU A 42 5.43 2.76 -2.20
C LEU A 42 5.94 3.77 -1.16
N ASP A 43 6.03 5.06 -1.50
CA ASP A 43 6.39 6.12 -0.54
C ASP A 43 5.47 6.11 0.70
N GLU A 44 4.16 5.89 0.53
CA GLU A 44 3.22 5.76 1.66
C GLU A 44 3.43 4.47 2.47
N VAL A 45 3.71 3.34 1.80
CA VAL A 45 4.02 2.08 2.49
C VAL A 45 5.29 2.21 3.32
N LEU A 46 6.32 2.87 2.79
CA LEU A 46 7.60 3.08 3.47
C LEU A 46 7.50 4.02 4.68
N ARG A 47 6.46 4.88 4.73
CA ARG A 47 6.15 5.71 5.91
C ARG A 47 5.62 4.91 7.10
N LEU A 48 5.19 3.67 6.90
CA LEU A 48 4.75 2.82 8.01
C LEU A 48 5.95 2.50 8.92
N THR A 49 5.81 2.77 10.21
CA THR A 49 6.84 2.51 11.23
C THR A 49 6.54 1.29 12.10
N SER A 50 5.31 0.77 12.04
CA SER A 50 4.89 -0.42 12.78
C SER A 50 3.73 -1.12 12.07
N VAL A 51 3.56 -2.41 12.39
CA VAL A 51 2.45 -3.26 11.95
C VAL A 51 2.05 -4.16 13.10
N SER A 52 0.78 -4.60 13.11
CA SER A 52 0.36 -5.61 14.07
C SER A 52 1.10 -6.93 13.82
N PRO A 53 1.62 -7.62 14.84
CA PRO A 53 2.20 -8.96 14.69
C PRO A 53 1.22 -10.00 14.13
N THR A 54 -0.08 -9.79 14.34
CA THR A 54 -1.17 -10.62 13.80
C THR A 54 -1.80 -10.02 12.53
N GLY A 55 -1.26 -8.91 12.02
CA GLY A 55 -1.74 -8.25 10.81
C GLY A 55 -1.60 -9.13 9.57
N TYR A 56 -2.25 -8.74 8.49
CA TYR A 56 -2.08 -9.34 7.17
C TYR A 56 -1.91 -8.22 6.15
N ALA A 57 -1.05 -8.43 5.15
CA ALA A 57 -0.79 -7.46 4.10
C ALA A 57 -0.98 -8.06 2.72
N PHE A 58 -1.55 -7.26 1.83
CA PHE A 58 -1.74 -7.55 0.42
C PHE A 58 -1.14 -6.40 -0.38
N VAL A 59 -0.08 -6.66 -1.15
CA VAL A 59 0.69 -5.63 -1.88
C VAL A 59 0.80 -6.05 -3.33
N VAL A 60 -0.01 -5.44 -4.19
CA VAL A 60 -0.07 -5.78 -5.62
C VAL A 60 0.09 -4.53 -6.47
N GLY A 61 0.73 -4.67 -7.63
CA GLY A 61 0.86 -3.59 -8.58
C GLY A 61 2.14 -3.70 -9.40
N GLU A 62 2.82 -2.57 -9.57
CA GLU A 62 4.13 -2.56 -10.24
C GLU A 62 5.18 -3.34 -9.41
N SER A 63 6.11 -4.00 -10.11
CA SER A 63 7.06 -4.95 -9.54
C SER A 63 7.90 -4.39 -8.37
N THR A 64 8.31 -3.12 -8.44
CA THR A 64 9.08 -2.45 -7.39
C THR A 64 8.21 -2.18 -6.17
N LEU A 65 6.96 -1.76 -6.36
CA LEU A 65 5.99 -1.62 -5.27
C LEU A 65 5.78 -2.94 -4.52
N ALA A 66 5.50 -4.02 -5.25
CA ALA A 66 5.27 -5.33 -4.65
C ALA A 66 6.52 -5.84 -3.90
N THR A 67 7.68 -5.76 -4.54
CA THR A 67 8.93 -6.28 -3.98
C THR A 67 9.42 -5.47 -2.77
N GLU A 68 9.50 -4.15 -2.88
CA GLU A 68 10.02 -3.30 -1.81
C GLU A 68 9.00 -3.12 -0.69
N GLY A 69 7.70 -3.06 -1.00
CA GLY A 69 6.64 -3.06 0.00
C GLY A 69 6.67 -4.32 0.87
N ARG A 70 6.80 -5.50 0.25
CA ARG A 70 6.97 -6.77 0.98
C ARG A 70 8.21 -6.73 1.89
N LYS A 71 9.36 -6.31 1.36
CA LYS A 71 10.61 -6.22 2.14
C LYS A 71 10.44 -5.30 3.35
N HIS A 72 9.79 -4.15 3.16
CA HIS A 72 9.55 -3.18 4.24
C HIS A 72 8.66 -3.75 5.34
N LEU A 73 7.51 -4.31 4.98
CA LEU A 73 6.59 -4.91 5.94
C LEU A 73 7.23 -6.07 6.72
N HIS A 74 8.08 -6.84 6.06
CA HIS A 74 8.84 -7.90 6.72
C HIS A 74 9.87 -7.33 7.72
N ARG A 75 10.56 -6.23 7.39
CA ARG A 75 11.45 -5.51 8.33
C ARG A 75 10.70 -4.99 9.56
N LEU A 76 9.43 -4.60 9.39
CA LEU A 76 8.51 -4.24 10.49
C LEU A 76 8.00 -5.45 11.28
N ARG A 77 8.58 -6.65 11.08
CA ARG A 77 8.29 -7.90 11.79
C ARG A 77 6.96 -8.57 11.41
N LEU A 78 6.35 -8.22 10.28
CA LEU A 78 5.24 -9.01 9.75
C LEU A 78 5.77 -10.37 9.23
N PRO A 79 5.18 -11.52 9.65
CA PRO A 79 5.61 -12.82 9.18
C PRO A 79 5.47 -12.95 7.65
N LYS A 80 6.45 -13.57 6.98
CA LYS A 80 6.46 -13.70 5.50
C LYS A 80 5.18 -14.34 4.96
N GLY A 81 4.65 -15.36 5.65
CA GLY A 81 3.41 -16.05 5.26
C GLY A 81 2.14 -15.22 5.43
N ARG A 82 2.23 -14.01 5.99
CA ARG A 82 1.11 -13.05 6.15
C ARG A 82 1.24 -11.84 5.23
N ILE A 83 2.13 -11.92 4.23
CA ILE A 83 2.30 -10.93 3.18
C ILE A 83 2.08 -11.61 1.83
N THR A 84 0.95 -11.32 1.20
CA THR A 84 0.70 -11.71 -0.19
C THR A 84 1.11 -10.56 -1.10
N PHE A 85 1.87 -10.87 -2.15
CA PHE A 85 2.40 -9.87 -3.07
C PHE A 85 2.49 -10.42 -4.50
N SER A 86 2.28 -9.56 -5.48
CA SER A 86 2.44 -9.84 -6.92
C SER A 86 2.83 -8.59 -7.69
#